data_AF-A0A949I617-F1
#
_entry.id   AF-A0A949I617-F1
#
_cell.length_a   1.000
_cell.length_b   1.000
_cell.length_c   1.000
_cell.angle_alpha   90.00
_cell.angle_beta   90.00
_cell.angle_gamma   90.00
#
_symmetry.space_group_name_H-M   'P 1'
#
loop_
_entity.id
_entity.type
_entity.pdbx_description
1 polymer ?
#
loop_
_entity_poly.entity_id
_entity_poly.type
_entity_poly.pdbx_seq_one_letter_code
_entity_poly.pdbx_strand_id
1 'polypeptide(L)'
;GLEKNHDAAQMQQFEGRMAAFDESIRAIGAVKPGDAVNLDFVPGQGLLMSINGQPRGRPIPGEDFYRAVMKIFIGDNPVDKRMKQGLLGNPA
;
A
#
# COMPACT_ATOMS: atom_id res chain seq x y z
N GLY A 1 -1.70 9.07 -4.19
CA GLY A 1 -0.90 8.99 -2.95
C GLY A 1 0.58 8.77 -3.23
N LEU A 2 0.91 7.80 -4.10
CA LEU A 2 2.31 7.53 -4.48
C LEU A 2 2.96 8.73 -5.16
N GLU A 3 2.24 9.42 -6.04
CA GLU A 3 2.73 10.59 -6.79
C GLU A 3 3.16 11.76 -5.89
N LYS A 4 2.68 11.80 -4.64
CA LYS A 4 3.09 12.81 -3.66
C LYS A 4 4.43 12.52 -2.99
N ASN A 5 4.95 11.30 -3.14
CA ASN A 5 6.15 10.84 -2.42
C ASN A 5 7.24 10.31 -3.35
N HIS A 6 7.02 10.29 -4.68
CA HIS A 6 7.92 9.71 -5.67
C HIS A 6 8.09 10.63 -6.88
N ASP A 7 9.26 10.56 -7.51
CA ASP A 7 9.54 11.28 -8.76
C ASP A 7 9.00 10.55 -10.00
N ALA A 8 9.10 11.19 -11.16
CA ALA A 8 8.59 10.65 -12.42
C ALA A 8 9.26 9.32 -12.83
N ALA A 9 10.56 9.16 -12.56
CA ALA A 9 11.29 7.94 -12.91
C ALA A 9 10.84 6.76 -12.05
N GLN A 10 10.66 7.00 -10.75
CA GLN A 10 10.09 6.03 -9.82
C GLN A 10 8.65 5.66 -10.21
N MET A 11 7.82 6.63 -10.55
CA MET A 11 6.45 6.35 -11.00
C MET A 11 6.42 5.50 -12.26
N GLN A 12 7.30 5.76 -13.23
CA GLN A 12 7.45 4.94 -14.43
C GLN A 12 7.90 3.50 -14.10
N GLN A 13 8.84 3.34 -13.16
CA GLN A 13 9.28 2.03 -12.67
C GLN A 13 8.15 1.22 -12.00
N PHE A 14 7.13 1.90 -11.48
CA PHE A 14 6.01 1.27 -10.76
C PHE A 14 4.79 1.00 -11.63
N GLU A 15 4.71 1.46 -12.88
CA GLU A 15 3.50 1.43 -13.72
C GLU A 15 2.80 0.06 -13.76
N GLY A 16 3.52 -1.01 -14.11
CA GLY A 16 2.94 -2.36 -14.17
C GLY A 16 2.51 -2.91 -12.80
N ARG A 17 3.21 -2.53 -11.73
CA ARG A 17 2.89 -2.95 -10.35
C ARG A 17 1.73 -2.15 -9.77
N MET A 18 1.60 -0.89 -10.18
CA MET A 18 0.43 -0.04 -9.89
C MET A 18 -0.82 -0.61 -10.54
N ALA A 19 -0.75 -1.08 -11.78
CA ALA A 19 -1.87 -1.76 -12.42
C ALA A 19 -2.32 -3.01 -11.63
N ALA A 20 -1.38 -3.87 -11.22
CA ALA A 20 -1.69 -5.04 -10.39
C ALA A 20 -2.25 -4.68 -9.00
N PHE A 21 -1.79 -3.58 -8.42
CA PHE A 21 -2.31 -3.05 -7.15
C PHE A 21 -3.74 -2.55 -7.31
N ASP A 22 -4.03 -1.81 -8.37
CA ASP A 22 -5.36 -1.32 -8.70
C ASP A 22 -6.34 -2.50 -8.96
N GLU A 23 -5.90 -3.55 -9.63
CA GLU A 23 -6.69 -4.78 -9.80
C GLU A 23 -7.01 -5.43 -8.44
N SER A 24 -6.05 -5.49 -7.53
CA SER A 24 -6.24 -6.05 -6.18
C SER A 24 -7.25 -5.23 -5.37
N ILE A 25 -7.17 -3.89 -5.45
CA ILE A 25 -8.16 -2.99 -4.82
C ILE A 25 -9.55 -3.20 -5.43
N ARG A 26 -9.65 -3.29 -6.76
CA ARG A 26 -10.94 -3.54 -7.44
C ARG A 26 -11.53 -4.91 -7.05
N ALA A 27 -10.69 -5.91 -6.84
CA ALA A 27 -11.09 -7.24 -6.41
C ALA A 27 -11.59 -7.30 -4.95
N ILE A 28 -11.23 -6.33 -4.10
CA ILE A 28 -11.84 -6.17 -2.78
C ILE A 28 -13.33 -5.78 -2.92
N GLY A 29 -13.66 -4.93 -3.89
CA GLY A 29 -15.00 -4.39 -4.04
C GLY A 29 -15.36 -3.43 -2.91
N ALA A 30 -16.59 -3.52 -2.41
CA ALA A 30 -17.07 -2.65 -1.34
C ALA A 30 -16.62 -3.14 0.04
N VAL A 31 -16.02 -2.24 0.82
CA VAL A 31 -15.70 -2.46 2.24
C VAL A 31 -16.80 -1.91 3.14
N LYS A 32 -16.98 -2.54 4.30
CA LYS A 32 -17.96 -2.16 5.32
C LYS A 32 -17.26 -1.76 6.62
N PRO A 33 -17.92 -0.99 7.50
CA PRO A 33 -17.39 -0.73 8.83
C PRO A 33 -17.05 -2.04 9.55
N GLY A 34 -15.83 -2.13 10.06
CA GLY A 34 -15.30 -3.34 10.71
C GLY A 34 -14.46 -4.23 9.79
N ASP A 35 -14.48 -4.04 8.48
CA ASP A 35 -13.54 -4.73 7.59
C ASP A 35 -12.11 -4.23 7.81
N ALA A 36 -11.17 -5.16 7.82
CA ALA A 36 -9.74 -4.87 7.89
C ALA A 36 -9.09 -5.17 6.53
N VAL A 37 -8.45 -4.16 5.93
CA VAL A 37 -7.60 -4.34 4.76
C VAL A 37 -6.15 -4.32 5.20
N ASN A 38 -5.41 -5.39 4.91
CA ASN A 38 -4.02 -5.53 5.27
C ASN A 38 -3.14 -5.43 4.01
N LEU A 39 -1.99 -4.78 4.18
CA LEU A 39 -0.93 -4.64 3.19
C LEU A 39 0.35 -5.21 3.79
N ASP A 40 0.59 -6.49 3.55
CA ASP A 40 1.70 -7.22 4.15
C ASP A 40 2.89 -7.30 3.20
N PHE A 41 4.10 -7.23 3.74
CA PHE A 41 5.30 -7.60 3.01
C PHE A 41 5.63 -9.06 3.29
N VAL A 42 5.58 -9.90 2.25
CA VAL A 42 5.96 -11.30 2.32
C VAL A 42 7.34 -11.46 1.70
N PRO A 43 8.38 -11.86 2.47
CA PRO A 43 9.73 -12.04 1.95
C PRO A 43 9.76 -12.99 0.73
N GLY A 44 10.45 -12.58 -0.33
CA GLY A 44 10.51 -13.34 -1.58
C GLY A 44 9.28 -13.24 -2.48
N GLN A 45 8.17 -12.64 -2.02
CA GLN A 45 6.94 -12.48 -2.82
C GLN A 45 6.56 -11.01 -3.04
N GLY A 46 6.80 -10.13 -2.07
CA GLY A 46 6.49 -8.70 -2.15
C GLY A 46 5.22 -8.32 -1.39
N LEU A 47 4.47 -7.35 -1.92
CA LEU A 47 3.25 -6.84 -1.30
C LEU A 47 2.08 -7.81 -1.50
N LEU A 48 1.48 -8.25 -0.40
CA LEU A 48 0.25 -9.04 -0.39
C LEU A 48 -0.88 -8.22 0.23
N MET A 49 -1.99 -8.09 -0.50
CA MET A 49 -3.20 -7.45 -0.01
C MET A 49 -4.17 -8.51 0.50
N SER A 50 -4.79 -8.28 1.65
CA SER A 50 -5.88 -9.13 2.15
C SER A 50 -7.01 -8.30 2.74
N ILE A 51 -8.20 -8.88 2.76
CA ILE A 51 -9.37 -8.34 3.48
C ILE A 51 -9.87 -9.39 4.44
N ASN A 52 -9.98 -9.04 5.72
CA ASN A 52 -10.41 -9.94 6.80
C ASN A 52 -9.60 -11.27 6.80
N GLY A 53 -8.29 -11.17 6.58
CA GLY A 53 -7.36 -12.31 6.51
C GLY A 53 -7.41 -13.12 5.22
N GLN A 54 -8.24 -12.75 4.24
CA GLN A 54 -8.33 -13.43 2.95
C GLN A 54 -7.57 -12.66 1.88
N PRO A 55 -6.48 -13.23 1.31
CA PRO A 55 -5.72 -12.59 0.25
C PRO A 55 -6.56 -12.23 -0.97
N ARG A 56 -6.24 -11.10 -1.61
CA ARG A 56 -6.89 -10.61 -2.84
C ARG A 56 -5.82 -10.35 -3.88
N GLY A 57 -5.99 -10.95 -5.05
CA GLY A 57 -4.99 -10.88 -6.12
C GLY A 57 -3.76 -11.75 -5.84
N ARG A 58 -2.72 -11.54 -6.65
CA ARG A 58 -1.41 -12.18 -6.50
C ARG A 58 -0.46 -11.22 -5.77
N PRO A 59 0.56 -11.73 -5.05
CA PRO A 59 1.61 -10.87 -4.51
C PRO A 59 2.24 -10.00 -5.59
N ILE A 60 2.45 -8.72 -5.28
CA ILE A 60 3.07 -7.76 -6.18
C ILE A 60 4.56 -7.70 -5.84
N PRO A 61 5.45 -8.12 -6.76
CA PRO A 61 6.85 -8.31 -6.43
C PRO A 61 7.61 -6.99 -6.20
N GLY A 62 8.65 -7.09 -5.37
CA GLY A 62 9.58 -6.02 -5.10
C GLY A 62 9.34 -5.34 -3.76
N GLU A 63 10.38 -5.34 -2.93
CA GLU A 63 10.40 -4.60 -1.67
C GLU A 63 10.31 -3.08 -1.89
N ASP A 64 10.88 -2.60 -3.00
CA ASP A 64 10.79 -1.22 -3.45
C ASP A 64 9.33 -0.76 -3.63
N PHE A 65 8.48 -1.61 -4.21
CA PHE A 65 7.06 -1.28 -4.39
C PHE A 65 6.28 -1.30 -3.07
N TYR A 66 6.55 -2.26 -2.18
CA TYR A 66 5.97 -2.24 -0.84
C TYR A 66 6.32 -0.94 -0.09
N ARG A 67 7.61 -0.55 -0.10
CA ARG A 67 8.08 0.71 0.50
C ARG A 67 7.45 1.94 -0.15
N ALA A 68 7.25 1.90 -1.46
CA ALA A 68 6.56 2.94 -2.22
C ALA A 68 5.12 3.14 -1.71
N VAL A 69 4.36 2.05 -1.56
CA VAL A 69 2.99 2.08 -1.02
C VAL A 69 2.98 2.57 0.43
N MET A 70 3.91 2.13 1.28
CA MET A 70 3.98 2.59 2.67
C MET A 70 4.26 4.09 2.80
N LYS A 71 4.97 4.71 1.85
CA LYS A 71 5.19 6.17 1.87
C LYS A 71 3.91 6.98 1.73
N ILE A 72 2.81 6.42 1.22
CA ILE A 72 1.48 7.08 1.27
C ILE A 72 1.08 7.38 2.72
N PHE A 73 1.46 6.50 3.65
CA PHE A 73 1.02 6.52 5.03
C PHE A 73 2.06 7.15 5.97
N ILE A 74 3.33 6.81 5.76
CA ILE A 74 4.43 7.21 6.66
C ILE A 74 5.54 8.00 5.97
N GLY A 75 5.40 8.34 4.70
CA GLY A 75 6.35 9.16 3.94
C GLY A 75 6.30 10.64 4.33
N ASP A 76 7.04 11.48 3.60
CA ASP A 76 7.15 12.92 3.88
C ASP A 76 5.84 13.67 3.62
N ASN A 77 5.07 13.19 2.62
CA ASN A 77 3.76 13.71 2.27
C ASN A 77 2.68 12.64 2.53
N PRO A 78 2.36 12.33 3.80
CA PRO A 78 1.38 11.30 4.12
C PRO A 78 -0.04 11.75 3.75
N VAL A 79 -0.92 10.80 3.45
CA VAL A 79 -2.34 11.08 3.17
C VAL A 79 -3.06 11.67 4.39
N ASP A 80 -2.64 11.27 5.59
CA ASP A 80 -3.12 11.81 6.85
C ASP A 80 -1.96 11.90 7.86
N LYS A 81 -1.74 13.10 8.41
CA LYS A 81 -0.64 13.35 9.36
C LYS A 81 -0.86 12.68 10.71
N ARG A 82 -2.10 12.65 11.23
CA ARG A 82 -2.42 11.99 12.52
C ARG A 82 -2.24 10.49 12.41
N MET A 83 -2.66 9.92 11.28
CA MET A 83 -2.45 8.50 11.00
C MET A 83 -0.95 8.16 10.94
N LYS A 84 -0.11 8.99 10.30
CA LYS A 84 1.35 8.83 10.38
C LYS A 84 1.85 8.82 11.81
N GLN A 85 1.43 9.78 12.65
CA GLN A 85 1.84 9.83 14.06
C GLN A 85 1.45 8.56 14.81
N GLY A 86 0.20 8.11 14.65
CA GLY A 86 -0.29 6.89 15.30
C GLY A 86 0.46 5.63 14.86
N LEU A 87 0.74 5.48 13.56
CA LEU A 87 1.51 4.34 13.03
C LEU A 87 2.96 4.30 13.51
N LEU A 88 3.56 5.47 13.79
CA LEU A 88 4.92 5.58 14.32
C LEU A 88 4.98 5.53 15.85
N GLY A 89 3.85 5.39 16.53
CA GLY A 89 3.77 5.36 17.99
C GLY A 89 4.02 6.72 18.67
N ASN A 90 3.92 7.82 17.92
CA ASN A 90 4.06 9.16 18.46
C ASN A 90 2.78 9.59 19.19
N PRO A 91 2.88 10.52 20.16
CA PRO A 91 1.71 11.11 20.80
C PRO A 91 0.81 11.79 19.77
N ALA A 92 -0.51 11.67 19.96
CA ALA A 92 -1.53 12.24 19.08
C ALA A 92 -1.60 13.77 19.15
#